data_AF-A0A3M8FPU9-F1
#
_entry.id   AF-A0A3M8FPU9-F1
#
_cell.length_a   1.000
_cell.length_b   1.000
_cell.length_c   1.000
_cell.angle_alpha   90.00
_cell.angle_beta   90.00
_cell.angle_gamma   90.00
#
_symmetry.space_group_name_H-M   'P 1'
#
loop_
_entity.id
_entity.type
_entity.pdbx_description
1 polymer ?
#
loop_
_entity_poly.entity_id
_entity_poly.type
_entity_poly.pdbx_seq_one_letter_code
_entity_poly.pdbx_strand_id
1 'polypeptide(L)'
;MKASILTLIIFYLSIHTQAQDTTFVELRNGVKYEGKIEVETPFLKKSRIILNDTTVILLERVQRYQSKDGYFVRISYADGDGFAKLIEEGNIDLYIREQMTYSGGSWMPGPNGTSTYMPGGAGISSVQYFSKNGSRLQKASARNLKIALADNPTSMSYLNKRDGLTAVQVLGAIAGVAIAAATFSGEIDKESPDFTGLVIGGVVFTGSIWLPYFAKEDLVDKAIQEYNRVELPSN
;
A
#
# COMPACT_ATOMS: atom_id res chain seq x y z
N MET A 1 28.24 35.89 -41.59
CA MET A 1 27.44 35.68 -40.37
C MET A 1 25.99 35.42 -40.75
N LYS A 2 25.57 34.16 -40.74
CA LYS A 2 24.18 33.70 -40.71
C LYS A 2 24.20 32.21 -40.38
N ALA A 3 23.18 31.80 -39.63
CA ALA A 3 23.05 30.59 -38.82
C ALA A 3 23.45 29.26 -39.47
N SER A 4 24.15 28.43 -38.69
CA SER A 4 24.13 26.97 -38.81
C SER A 4 24.48 26.37 -37.44
N ILE A 5 23.50 26.41 -36.53
CA ILE A 5 23.48 25.61 -35.31
C ILE A 5 22.07 25.02 -35.23
N LEU A 6 21.86 23.95 -36.00
CA LEU A 6 20.67 23.12 -35.88
C LEU A 6 21.06 21.67 -36.14
N THR A 7 21.91 21.12 -35.28
CA THR A 7 22.11 19.67 -35.17
C THR A 7 22.65 19.37 -33.79
N LEU A 8 21.78 19.29 -32.78
CA LEU A 8 22.14 18.60 -31.54
C LEU A 8 20.90 18.09 -30.79
N ILE A 9 20.67 16.78 -30.98
CA ILE A 9 20.13 15.84 -29.99
C ILE A 9 18.64 16.02 -29.66
N ILE A 10 17.79 15.53 -30.58
CA ILE A 10 16.57 14.82 -30.19
C ILE A 10 17.00 13.39 -29.88
N PHE A 11 17.40 13.15 -28.63
CA PHE A 11 17.42 11.81 -28.05
C PHE A 11 16.73 11.94 -26.70
N TYR A 12 15.40 12.11 -26.76
CA TYR A 12 14.55 11.79 -25.62
C TYR A 12 14.70 10.29 -25.39
N LEU A 13 15.73 9.94 -24.60
CA LEU A 13 15.88 8.63 -24.00
C LEU A 13 14.62 8.41 -23.17
N SER A 14 13.71 7.60 -23.72
CA SER A 14 12.76 6.84 -22.93
C SER A 14 13.58 5.94 -22.01
N ILE A 15 13.98 6.46 -20.85
CA ILE A 15 14.49 5.64 -19.76
C ILE A 15 13.26 4.88 -19.24
N HIS A 16 12.93 3.78 -19.91
CA HIS A 16 12.21 2.71 -19.24
C HIS A 16 13.17 2.21 -18.17
N THR A 17 12.87 2.53 -16.92
CA THR A 17 13.41 1.83 -15.77
C THR A 17 13.25 0.34 -16.08
N GLN A 18 14.35 -0.35 -16.37
CA GLN A 18 14.35 -1.80 -16.47
C GLN A 18 14.09 -2.32 -15.05
N ALA A 19 12.81 -2.47 -14.71
CA ALA A 19 12.42 -3.43 -13.70
C ALA A 19 13.03 -4.76 -14.16
N GLN A 20 13.98 -5.25 -13.37
CA GLN A 20 14.78 -6.41 -13.68
C GLN A 20 13.82 -7.61 -13.87
N ASP A 21 13.55 -7.97 -15.13
CA ASP A 21 12.63 -9.05 -15.51
C ASP A 21 13.22 -10.44 -15.17
N THR A 22 14.27 -10.47 -14.35
CA THR A 22 14.91 -11.68 -13.85
C THR A 22 14.08 -12.24 -12.71
N THR A 23 13.29 -13.26 -13.00
CA THR A 23 12.59 -14.04 -11.98
C THR A 23 13.58 -14.91 -11.19
N PHE A 24 13.50 -14.87 -9.86
CA PHE A 24 14.42 -15.61 -8.99
C PHE A 24 13.79 -16.00 -7.65
N VAL A 25 14.35 -17.02 -7.02
CA VAL A 25 14.06 -17.42 -5.63
C VAL A 25 15.36 -17.38 -4.85
N GLU A 26 15.37 -16.68 -3.72
CA GLU A 26 16.47 -16.74 -2.77
C GLU A 26 16.01 -17.44 -1.49
N LEU A 27 16.80 -18.43 -1.09
CA LEU A 27 16.59 -19.19 0.14
C LEU A 27 17.14 -18.46 1.37
N ARG A 28 16.67 -18.85 2.55
CA ARG A 28 17.14 -18.33 3.84
C ARG A 28 18.63 -18.53 4.12
N ASN A 29 19.27 -19.49 3.43
CA ASN A 29 20.71 -19.71 3.50
C ASN A 29 21.50 -18.89 2.46
N GLY A 30 20.86 -17.97 1.75
CA GLY A 30 21.46 -17.09 0.74
C GLY A 30 21.62 -17.72 -0.64
N VAL A 31 21.24 -18.98 -0.85
CA VAL A 31 21.29 -19.61 -2.17
C VAL A 31 20.22 -19.00 -3.07
N LYS A 32 20.64 -18.45 -4.21
CA LYS A 32 19.77 -17.86 -5.23
C LYS A 32 19.62 -18.80 -6.43
N TYR A 33 18.39 -19.00 -6.88
CA TYR A 33 18.05 -19.72 -8.10
C TYR A 33 17.33 -18.77 -9.05
N GLU A 34 17.68 -18.82 -10.32
CA GLU A 34 17.04 -18.03 -11.37
C GLU A 34 16.22 -18.94 -12.28
N GLY A 35 15.08 -18.44 -12.77
CA GLY A 35 14.19 -19.22 -13.62
C GLY A 35 12.72 -18.87 -13.45
N LYS A 36 11.87 -19.51 -14.25
CA LYS A 36 10.42 -19.36 -14.22
C LYS A 36 9.89 -19.81 -12.86
N ILE A 37 9.07 -18.97 -12.21
CA ILE A 37 8.52 -19.21 -10.89
C ILE A 37 7.00 -19.28 -10.95
N GLU A 38 6.45 -20.32 -10.33
CA GLU A 38 5.03 -20.47 -10.06
C GLU A 38 4.82 -20.68 -8.56
N VAL A 39 3.95 -19.89 -7.95
CA VAL A 39 3.64 -19.97 -6.51
C VAL A 39 2.35 -20.75 -6.33
N GLU A 40 2.41 -21.85 -5.58
CA GLU A 40 1.26 -22.68 -5.27
C GLU A 40 0.90 -22.58 -3.78
N THR A 41 -0.36 -22.22 -3.51
CA THR A 41 -0.92 -22.11 -2.15
C THR A 41 -2.11 -23.07 -1.99
N PRO A 42 -1.86 -24.39 -1.87
CA PRO A 42 -2.91 -25.39 -1.71
C PRO A 42 -3.62 -25.26 -0.36
N PHE A 43 -4.94 -25.51 -0.34
CA PHE A 43 -5.80 -25.32 0.85
C PHE A 43 -5.38 -26.14 2.09
N LEU A 44 -4.84 -27.35 1.91
CA LEU A 44 -4.48 -28.27 3.00
C LEU A 44 -2.98 -28.59 3.12
N LYS A 45 -2.16 -28.14 2.16
CA LYS A 45 -0.73 -28.49 2.11
C LYS A 45 0.11 -27.23 2.33
N LYS A 46 1.39 -27.42 2.63
CA LYS A 46 2.33 -26.30 2.71
C LYS A 46 2.45 -25.61 1.34
N SER A 47 2.45 -24.28 1.35
CA SER A 47 2.74 -23.49 0.15
C SER A 47 4.14 -23.78 -0.38
N ARG A 48 4.29 -23.77 -1.70
CA ARG A 48 5.55 -24.06 -2.39
C ARG A 48 5.73 -23.20 -3.65
N ILE A 49 6.98 -23.02 -4.05
CA ILE A 49 7.38 -22.48 -5.34
C ILE A 49 7.76 -23.66 -6.24
N ILE A 50 7.28 -23.65 -7.48
CA ILE A 50 7.76 -24.48 -8.57
C ILE A 50 8.69 -23.62 -9.42
N LEU A 51 9.95 -24.04 -9.54
CA LEU A 51 10.98 -23.40 -10.33
C LEU A 51 11.24 -24.22 -11.60
N ASN A 52 11.19 -23.57 -12.76
CA ASN A 52 11.39 -24.17 -14.09
C ASN A 52 10.59 -25.48 -14.28
N ASP A 53 9.32 -25.47 -13.84
CA ASP A 53 8.36 -26.57 -13.96
C ASP A 53 8.79 -27.92 -13.31
N THR A 54 9.90 -27.95 -12.58
CA THR A 54 10.54 -29.19 -12.12
C THR A 54 10.97 -29.15 -10.66
N THR A 55 11.57 -28.04 -10.22
CA THR A 55 12.18 -27.95 -8.89
C THR A 55 11.18 -27.39 -7.89
N VAL A 56 10.82 -28.19 -6.89
CA VAL A 56 9.87 -27.79 -5.83
C VAL A 56 10.63 -27.25 -4.62
N ILE A 57 10.32 -26.02 -4.23
CA ILE A 57 10.91 -25.32 -3.07
C ILE A 57 9.80 -24.96 -2.10
N LEU A 58 9.86 -25.42 -0.86
CA LEU A 58 8.88 -25.03 0.17
C LEU A 58 9.00 -23.55 0.52
N LEU A 59 7.87 -22.83 0.58
CA LEU A 59 7.86 -21.38 0.88
C LEU A 59 8.58 -21.07 2.21
N GLU A 60 8.51 -21.96 3.20
CA GLU A 60 9.19 -21.83 4.51
C GLU A 60 10.70 -21.64 4.40
N ARG A 61 11.33 -22.14 3.33
CA ARG A 61 12.78 -22.04 3.07
C ARG A 61 13.16 -20.79 2.29
N VAL A 62 12.19 -20.08 1.72
CA VAL A 62 12.39 -18.92 0.84
C VAL A 62 12.48 -17.64 1.66
N GLN A 63 13.50 -16.82 1.44
CA GLN A 63 13.69 -15.52 2.07
C GLN A 63 13.06 -14.39 1.24
N ARG A 64 13.25 -14.42 -0.07
CA ARG A 64 12.69 -13.47 -1.02
C ARG A 64 12.58 -14.11 -2.40
N TYR A 65 11.68 -13.61 -3.24
CA TYR A 65 11.55 -14.06 -4.61
C TYR A 65 10.99 -12.96 -5.51
N GLN A 66 11.34 -13.01 -6.78
CA GLN A 66 10.80 -12.17 -7.85
C GLN A 66 9.98 -13.06 -8.78
N SER A 67 8.69 -12.76 -8.93
CA SER A 67 7.82 -13.37 -9.95
C SER A 67 7.31 -12.30 -10.92
N LYS A 68 6.48 -12.72 -11.88
CA LYS A 68 5.76 -11.79 -12.77
C LYS A 68 4.82 -10.85 -12.01
N ASP A 69 4.37 -11.26 -10.82
CA ASP A 69 3.44 -10.48 -10.01
C ASP A 69 4.16 -9.43 -9.14
N GLY A 70 5.48 -9.50 -9.03
CA GLY A 70 6.31 -8.53 -8.31
C GLY A 70 7.43 -9.16 -7.49
N TYR A 71 8.03 -8.31 -6.65
CA TYR A 71 9.06 -8.69 -5.69
C TYR A 71 8.44 -8.98 -4.33
N PHE A 72 8.81 -10.09 -3.71
CA PHE A 72 8.23 -10.54 -2.45
C PHE A 72 9.32 -10.84 -1.44
N VAL A 73 9.14 -10.35 -0.22
CA VAL A 73 10.08 -10.57 0.89
C VAL A 73 9.36 -11.23 2.05
N ARG A 74 10.03 -12.20 2.67
CA ARG A 74 9.51 -12.91 3.83
C ARG A 74 9.38 -11.98 5.04
N ILE A 75 8.22 -12.07 5.67
CA ILE A 75 7.88 -11.37 6.91
C ILE A 75 8.06 -12.37 8.05
N SER A 76 8.87 -11.99 9.04
CA SER A 76 9.03 -12.73 10.30
C SER A 76 8.60 -11.83 11.46
N TYR A 77 7.28 -11.68 11.66
CA TYR A 77 6.70 -10.86 12.73
C TYR A 77 5.63 -11.63 13.51
N ALA A 78 5.22 -11.09 14.67
CA ALA A 78 4.18 -11.65 15.52
C ALA A 78 2.83 -11.86 14.78
N ASP A 79 2.57 -11.07 13.73
CA ASP A 79 1.37 -11.14 12.87
C ASP A 79 1.41 -12.32 11.86
N GLY A 80 2.30 -13.28 12.09
CA GLY A 80 2.41 -14.53 11.33
C GLY A 80 3.51 -14.54 10.27
N ASP A 81 3.83 -15.75 9.83
CA ASP A 81 4.82 -16.03 8.81
C ASP A 81 4.21 -15.90 7.41
N GLY A 82 4.89 -15.21 6.49
CA GLY A 82 4.33 -14.94 5.16
C GLY A 82 5.25 -14.10 4.28
N PHE A 83 4.69 -13.57 3.19
CA PHE A 83 5.40 -12.67 2.26
C PHE A 83 4.65 -11.35 2.12
N ALA A 84 5.39 -10.25 2.01
CA ALA A 84 4.87 -8.96 1.57
C ALA A 84 5.43 -8.63 0.19
N LYS A 85 4.58 -8.04 -0.65
CA LYS A 85 4.91 -7.58 -2.00
C LYS A 85 5.45 -6.16 -1.95
N LEU A 86 6.56 -5.88 -2.63
CA LEU A 86 7.08 -4.53 -2.83
C LEU A 86 6.10 -3.71 -3.68
N ILE A 87 5.80 -2.49 -3.23
CA ILE A 87 4.92 -1.54 -3.91
C ILE A 87 5.60 -0.20 -4.20
N GLU A 88 6.63 0.16 -3.44
CA GLU A 88 7.47 1.34 -3.69
C GLU A 88 8.91 1.01 -3.34
N GLU A 89 9.86 1.40 -4.18
CA GLU A 89 11.31 1.19 -4.00
C GLU A 89 12.01 2.52 -3.73
N GLY A 90 12.98 2.52 -2.81
CA GLY A 90 13.79 3.70 -2.51
C GLY A 90 14.64 3.54 -1.26
N ASN A 91 15.02 4.65 -0.64
CA ASN A 91 15.66 4.63 0.68
C ASN A 91 14.72 4.08 1.76
N ILE A 92 13.41 4.18 1.51
CA ILE A 92 12.33 3.49 2.20
C ILE A 92 11.62 2.64 1.15
N ASP A 93 11.90 1.34 1.16
CA ASP A 93 11.11 0.37 0.42
C ASP A 93 9.80 0.13 1.16
N LEU A 94 8.67 0.18 0.46
CA LEU A 94 7.35 -0.10 1.00
C LEU A 94 6.82 -1.43 0.47
N TYR A 95 6.29 -2.24 1.38
CA TYR A 95 5.77 -3.57 1.10
C TYR A 95 4.34 -3.71 1.66
N ILE A 96 3.49 -4.48 0.98
CA ILE A 96 2.12 -4.76 1.39
C ILE A 96 1.86 -6.26 1.54
N ARG A 97 1.10 -6.64 2.57
CA ARG A 97 0.53 -7.97 2.72
C ARG A 97 -0.97 -7.87 2.89
N GLU A 98 -1.70 -8.51 2.00
CA GLU A 98 -3.15 -8.68 2.13
C GLU A 98 -3.45 -9.83 3.10
N GLN A 99 -4.45 -9.63 3.93
CA GLN A 99 -4.93 -10.57 4.94
C GLN A 99 -6.44 -10.71 4.81
N MET A 100 -6.88 -11.93 4.54
CA MET A 100 -8.29 -12.27 4.55
C MET A 100 -8.73 -12.53 5.99
N THR A 101 -9.71 -11.76 6.44
CA THR A 101 -10.33 -11.90 7.76
C THR A 101 -11.75 -12.42 7.58
N TYR A 102 -12.13 -13.39 8.40
CA TYR A 102 -13.49 -13.89 8.46
C TYR A 102 -14.06 -13.55 9.83
N SER A 103 -15.14 -12.78 9.88
CA SER A 103 -15.91 -12.59 11.10
C SER A 103 -17.00 -13.65 11.17
N GLY A 104 -17.14 -14.28 12.34
CA GLY A 104 -18.30 -15.13 12.62
C GLY A 104 -19.55 -14.25 12.78
N GLY A 105 -20.71 -14.78 12.39
CA GLY A 105 -21.98 -14.10 12.66
C GLY A 105 -22.24 -13.98 14.16
N SER A 106 -22.93 -12.93 14.55
CA SER A 106 -23.22 -12.64 15.96
C SER A 106 -24.66 -12.20 16.15
N TRP A 107 -25.25 -12.61 17.28
CA TRP A 107 -26.55 -12.12 17.71
C TRP A 107 -26.37 -10.76 18.38
N MET A 108 -26.99 -9.73 17.82
CA MET A 108 -26.97 -8.37 18.36
C MET A 108 -28.30 -8.05 19.05
N PRO A 109 -28.28 -7.29 20.17
CA PRO A 109 -29.50 -6.75 20.77
C PRO A 109 -30.18 -5.81 19.77
N GLY A 110 -31.39 -6.14 19.38
CA GLY A 110 -32.27 -5.33 18.55
C GLY A 110 -33.20 -4.45 19.39
N PRO A 111 -33.94 -3.53 18.74
CA PRO A 111 -34.94 -2.71 19.40
C PRO A 111 -35.97 -3.58 20.14
N ASN A 112 -36.44 -3.11 21.30
CA ASN A 112 -37.43 -3.80 22.14
C ASN A 112 -37.00 -5.18 22.68
N GLY A 113 -35.71 -5.42 22.88
CA GLY A 113 -35.22 -6.67 23.50
C GLY A 113 -35.30 -7.89 22.59
N THR A 114 -35.61 -7.69 21.31
CA THR A 114 -35.51 -8.74 20.29
C THR A 114 -34.05 -8.93 19.91
N SER A 115 -33.60 -10.16 19.66
CA SER A 115 -32.24 -10.43 19.18
C SER A 115 -32.27 -10.59 17.66
N THR A 116 -31.40 -9.86 16.96
CA THR A 116 -31.24 -9.96 15.51
C THR A 116 -29.90 -10.62 15.20
N TYR A 117 -29.92 -11.64 14.35
CA TYR A 117 -28.70 -12.27 13.89
C TYR A 117 -28.06 -11.41 12.80
N MET A 118 -26.86 -10.90 13.06
CA MET A 118 -26.04 -10.27 12.04
C MET A 118 -25.10 -11.33 11.45
N PRO A 119 -25.28 -11.72 10.18
CA PRO A 119 -24.37 -12.66 9.54
C PRO A 119 -22.95 -12.10 9.51
N GLY A 120 -21.98 -12.98 9.68
CA GLY A 120 -20.56 -12.65 9.58
C GLY A 120 -20.18 -12.29 8.16
N GLY A 121 -19.02 -11.65 8.00
CA GLY A 121 -18.51 -11.19 6.71
C GLY A 121 -17.08 -11.65 6.46
N ALA A 122 -16.71 -11.76 5.18
CA ALA A 122 -15.32 -11.80 4.77
C ALA A 122 -14.85 -10.36 4.52
N GLY A 123 -13.73 -9.98 5.14
CA GLY A 123 -13.07 -8.70 4.91
C GLY A 123 -11.65 -8.92 4.43
N ILE A 124 -11.18 -8.10 3.50
CA ILE A 124 -9.77 -8.02 3.14
C ILE A 124 -9.19 -6.83 3.89
N SER A 125 -8.14 -7.07 4.67
CA SER A 125 -7.34 -6.03 5.30
C SER A 125 -5.93 -6.07 4.73
N SER A 126 -5.24 -4.94 4.67
CA SER A 126 -3.85 -4.90 4.25
C SER A 126 -2.98 -4.41 5.41
N VAL A 127 -1.78 -4.97 5.50
CA VAL A 127 -0.76 -4.54 6.46
C VAL A 127 0.46 -4.11 5.66
N GLN A 128 0.87 -2.86 5.85
CA GLN A 128 2.06 -2.32 5.22
C GLN A 128 3.30 -2.52 6.11
N TYR A 129 4.44 -2.74 5.47
CA TYR A 129 5.76 -2.88 6.05
C TYR A 129 6.74 -2.02 5.27
N PHE A 130 7.82 -1.58 5.89
CA PHE A 130 8.87 -0.86 5.20
C PHE A 130 10.25 -1.41 5.55
N SER A 131 11.22 -1.19 4.67
CA SER A 131 12.64 -1.37 4.96
C SER A 131 13.36 -0.06 4.70
N LYS A 132 14.17 0.41 5.65
CA LYS A 132 15.03 1.58 5.46
C LYS A 132 16.42 1.12 5.03
N ASN A 133 16.88 1.54 3.85
CA ASN A 133 18.23 1.24 3.33
C ASN A 133 18.57 -0.26 3.37
N GLY A 134 17.62 -1.12 2.97
CA GLY A 134 17.81 -2.58 2.97
C GLY A 134 17.91 -3.23 4.36
N SER A 135 17.50 -2.52 5.43
CA SER A 135 17.43 -3.10 6.76
C SER A 135 16.31 -4.15 6.89
N ARG A 136 16.12 -4.67 8.11
CA ARG A 136 15.03 -5.62 8.36
C ARG A 136 13.70 -4.91 8.14
N LEU A 137 12.78 -5.57 7.43
CA LEU A 137 11.38 -5.15 7.33
C LEU A 137 10.84 -4.75 8.70
N GLN A 138 10.04 -3.70 8.78
CA GLN A 138 9.32 -3.24 9.98
C GLN A 138 7.88 -2.92 9.61
N LYS A 139 6.93 -3.09 10.54
CA LYS A 139 5.55 -2.66 10.29
C LYS A 139 5.52 -1.15 10.04
N ALA A 140 4.84 -0.70 8.99
CA ALA A 140 4.69 0.72 8.63
C ALA A 140 3.68 1.43 9.54
N SER A 141 3.90 1.31 10.85
CA SER A 141 3.14 2.07 11.84
C SER A 141 3.66 3.50 11.90
N ALA A 142 2.76 4.41 12.22
CA ALA A 142 3.04 5.78 12.61
C ALA A 142 4.33 5.96 13.43
N ARG A 143 4.46 5.15 14.49
CA ARG A 143 5.58 5.18 15.43
C ARG A 143 6.88 4.76 14.76
N ASN A 144 6.87 3.66 14.02
CA ASN A 144 8.08 3.14 13.37
C ASN A 144 8.53 4.08 12.25
N LEU A 145 7.60 4.64 11.48
CA LEU A 145 7.91 5.62 10.44
C LEU A 145 8.52 6.89 11.03
N LYS A 146 8.01 7.41 12.16
CA LYS A 146 8.63 8.57 12.81
C LYS A 146 10.06 8.30 13.26
N ILE A 147 10.36 7.10 13.73
CA ILE A 147 11.71 6.72 14.12
C ILE A 147 12.60 6.60 12.87
N ALA A 148 12.10 5.96 11.82
CA ALA A 148 12.84 5.73 10.59
C ALA A 148 13.12 7.02 9.81
N LEU A 149 12.20 7.98 9.82
CA LEU A 149 12.30 9.23 9.06
C LEU A 149 12.78 10.41 9.91
N ALA A 150 13.23 10.16 11.15
CA ALA A 150 13.62 11.20 12.12
C ALA A 150 14.74 12.13 11.62
N ASP A 151 15.55 11.65 10.68
CA ASP A 151 16.66 12.35 10.03
C ASP A 151 16.23 13.25 8.86
N ASN A 152 14.95 13.24 8.46
CA ASN A 152 14.40 14.12 7.42
C ASN A 152 13.31 15.05 8.01
N PRO A 153 13.63 16.33 8.27
CA PRO A 153 12.68 17.30 8.82
C PRO A 153 11.41 17.49 7.98
N THR A 154 11.53 17.41 6.64
CA THR A 154 10.40 17.58 5.72
C THR A 154 9.44 16.40 5.82
N SER A 155 9.94 15.17 5.77
CA SER A 155 9.14 13.95 6.00
C SER A 155 8.47 13.97 7.38
N MET A 156 9.20 14.37 8.43
CA MET A 156 8.65 14.50 9.78
C MET A 156 7.54 15.55 9.87
N SER A 157 7.57 16.60 9.06
CA SER A 157 6.51 17.61 9.02
C SER A 157 5.16 17.00 8.59
N TYR A 158 5.17 16.07 7.62
CA TYR A 158 3.96 15.38 7.17
C TYR A 158 3.44 14.40 8.23
N LEU A 159 4.33 13.63 8.88
CA LEU A 159 3.94 12.72 9.96
C LEU A 159 3.39 13.47 11.19
N ASN A 160 3.90 14.66 11.49
CA ASN A 160 3.38 15.50 12.57
C ASN A 160 2.01 16.10 12.21
N LYS A 161 1.79 16.52 10.95
CA LYS A 161 0.46 16.91 10.46
C LYS A 161 -0.54 15.75 10.58
N ARG A 162 -0.10 14.52 10.28
CA ARG A 162 -0.93 13.31 10.39
C ARG A 162 -1.45 13.09 11.81
N ASP A 163 -0.60 13.28 12.81
CA ASP A 163 -0.98 13.17 14.22
C ASP A 163 -1.97 14.27 14.64
N GLY A 164 -1.79 15.47 14.08
CA GLY A 164 -2.68 16.61 14.32
C GLY A 164 -4.06 16.48 13.68
N LEU A 165 -4.23 15.60 12.67
CA LEU A 165 -5.53 15.38 12.02
C LEU A 165 -6.52 14.68 12.97
N THR A 166 -7.46 15.48 13.47
CA THR A 166 -8.66 14.99 14.15
C THR A 166 -9.80 14.78 13.16
N ALA A 167 -10.70 13.82 13.44
CA ALA A 167 -11.87 13.56 12.59
C ALA A 167 -12.74 14.83 12.39
N VAL A 168 -12.78 15.71 13.40
CA VAL A 168 -13.55 16.98 13.38
C VAL A 168 -12.98 17.96 12.35
N GLN A 169 -11.66 18.07 12.22
CA GLN A 169 -11.04 19.01 11.27
C GLN A 169 -11.25 18.59 9.81
N VAL A 170 -11.22 17.28 9.54
CA VAL A 170 -11.48 16.74 8.19
C VAL A 170 -12.94 16.94 7.81
N LEU A 171 -13.87 16.67 8.74
CA LEU A 171 -15.30 16.90 8.53
C LEU A 171 -15.63 18.39 8.39
N GLY A 172 -14.99 19.26 9.18
CA GLY A 172 -15.18 20.71 9.13
C GLY A 172 -14.68 21.35 7.83
N ALA A 173 -13.56 20.88 7.27
CA ALA A 173 -13.06 21.35 5.98
C ALA A 173 -14.01 20.99 4.83
N ILE A 174 -14.60 19.79 4.86
CA ILE A 174 -15.55 19.33 3.84
C ILE A 174 -16.89 20.05 3.99
N ALA A 175 -17.39 20.21 5.21
CA ALA A 175 -18.58 21.01 5.48
C ALA A 175 -18.38 22.46 5.01
N GLY A 176 -17.20 23.05 5.26
CA GLY A 176 -16.87 24.39 4.80
C GLY A 176 -16.82 24.53 3.28
N VAL A 177 -16.24 23.55 2.57
CA VAL A 177 -16.22 23.51 1.10
C VAL A 177 -17.61 23.24 0.52
N ALA A 178 -18.41 22.37 1.13
CA ALA A 178 -19.78 22.09 0.71
C ALA A 178 -20.71 23.29 0.92
N ILE A 179 -20.57 24.01 2.05
CA ILE A 179 -21.30 25.25 2.32
C ILE A 179 -20.86 26.35 1.35
N ALA A 180 -19.55 26.48 1.08
CA ALA A 180 -19.06 27.43 0.09
C ALA A 180 -19.58 27.10 -1.32
N ALA A 181 -19.50 25.85 -1.75
CA ALA A 181 -20.05 25.39 -3.03
C ALA A 181 -21.56 25.67 -3.11
N ALA A 182 -22.33 25.33 -2.07
CA ALA A 182 -23.77 25.61 -2.00
C ALA A 182 -24.11 27.11 -2.02
N THR A 183 -23.21 27.97 -1.53
CA THR A 183 -23.37 29.43 -1.58
C THR A 183 -23.04 29.97 -2.98
N PHE A 184 -22.20 29.29 -3.75
CA PHE A 184 -21.85 29.65 -5.13
C PHE A 184 -22.75 28.99 -6.20
N SER A 185 -23.48 27.91 -5.85
CA SER A 185 -24.41 27.20 -6.73
C SER A 185 -25.86 27.43 -6.33
N GLY A 186 -26.28 28.70 -6.24
CA GLY A 186 -27.70 29.01 -6.38
C GLY A 186 -28.15 28.48 -7.74
N GLU A 187 -29.09 27.54 -7.72
CA GLU A 187 -29.65 26.82 -8.89
C GLU A 187 -28.97 25.48 -9.23
N ILE A 188 -28.95 24.55 -8.27
CA ILE A 188 -28.92 23.10 -8.55
C ILE A 188 -30.02 22.46 -7.71
N ASP A 189 -30.91 21.74 -8.40
CA ASP A 189 -32.05 21.04 -7.83
C ASP A 189 -31.68 20.14 -6.65
N LYS A 190 -32.65 19.97 -5.74
CA LYS A 190 -32.60 19.07 -4.58
C LYS A 190 -32.44 17.61 -5.02
N GLU A 191 -31.23 17.22 -5.35
CA GLU A 191 -30.75 15.87 -5.11
C GLU A 191 -29.71 15.97 -3.99
N SER A 192 -30.08 15.44 -2.82
CA SER A 192 -29.12 15.08 -1.79
C SER A 192 -27.99 14.29 -2.47
N PRO A 193 -26.71 14.69 -2.32
CA PRO A 193 -25.62 14.00 -2.99
C PRO A 193 -25.55 12.59 -2.43
N ASP A 194 -26.09 11.66 -3.20
CA ASP A 194 -26.00 10.24 -2.95
C ASP A 194 -24.57 9.83 -3.31
N PHE A 195 -23.68 9.84 -2.31
CA PHE A 195 -22.32 9.33 -2.43
C PHE A 195 -22.34 7.80 -2.43
N THR A 196 -22.99 7.23 -3.44
CA THR A 196 -23.11 5.78 -3.65
C THR A 196 -21.94 5.29 -4.52
N GLY A 197 -21.05 4.51 -3.89
CA GLY A 197 -20.36 3.39 -4.52
C GLY A 197 -19.09 3.69 -5.32
N LEU A 198 -17.96 3.93 -4.63
CA LEU A 198 -16.66 3.61 -5.23
C LEU A 198 -16.36 2.12 -4.99
N VAL A 199 -16.55 1.29 -6.02
CA VAL A 199 -16.16 -0.12 -5.99
C VAL A 199 -14.71 -0.24 -6.45
N ILE A 200 -13.79 -0.40 -5.51
CA ILE A 200 -12.45 -0.89 -5.80
C ILE A 200 -12.36 -2.30 -5.24
N GLY A 201 -12.30 -3.30 -6.12
CA GLY A 201 -12.12 -4.69 -5.70
C GLY A 201 -13.31 -5.34 -4.98
N GLY A 202 -14.54 -5.05 -5.41
CA GLY A 202 -15.73 -5.85 -5.04
C GLY A 202 -16.43 -5.48 -3.72
N VAL A 203 -16.08 -4.35 -3.09
CA VAL A 203 -16.76 -3.90 -1.87
C VAL A 203 -17.60 -2.64 -2.15
N VAL A 204 -18.86 -2.67 -1.72
CA VAL A 204 -19.80 -1.53 -1.75
C VAL A 204 -19.80 -0.90 -0.36
N PHE A 205 -19.41 0.38 -0.27
CA PHE A 205 -19.34 1.10 1.00
C PHE A 205 -20.36 2.25 1.04
N THR A 206 -21.15 2.33 2.11
CA THR A 206 -22.07 3.44 2.40
C THR A 206 -21.60 4.19 3.65
N GLY A 207 -21.43 5.51 3.58
CA GLY A 207 -21.31 6.40 4.74
C GLY A 207 -19.91 6.95 5.12
N SER A 208 -19.89 8.27 5.41
CA SER A 208 -18.78 9.23 5.52
C SER A 208 -17.75 9.06 6.66
N ILE A 209 -17.53 7.86 7.20
CA ILE A 209 -16.65 7.63 8.37
C ILE A 209 -15.15 7.57 7.99
N TRP A 210 -14.82 7.35 6.71
CA TRP A 210 -13.46 7.01 6.25
C TRP A 210 -12.58 8.19 5.83
N LEU A 211 -13.13 9.40 5.73
CA LEU A 211 -12.40 10.58 5.25
C LEU A 211 -11.10 10.90 6.03
N PRO A 212 -11.07 10.88 7.38
CA PRO A 212 -9.83 11.10 8.10
C PRO A 212 -8.82 9.96 7.96
N TYR A 213 -9.25 8.76 7.56
CA TYR A 213 -8.35 7.65 7.28
C TYR A 213 -7.56 7.93 5.99
N PHE A 214 -8.23 8.27 4.89
CA PHE A 214 -7.57 8.58 3.61
C PHE A 214 -6.63 9.79 3.70
N ALA A 215 -7.02 10.84 4.44
CA ALA A 215 -6.15 12.00 4.65
C ALA A 215 -4.88 11.67 5.47
N LYS A 216 -4.98 10.68 6.38
CA LYS A 216 -3.83 10.23 7.15
C LYS A 216 -2.88 9.36 6.32
N GLU A 217 -3.42 8.50 5.47
CA GLU A 217 -2.63 7.70 4.51
C GLU A 217 -1.88 8.62 3.52
N ASP A 218 -2.54 9.62 2.93
CA ASP A 218 -1.89 10.59 2.01
C ASP A 218 -0.69 11.32 2.64
N LEU A 219 -0.77 11.66 3.94
CA LEU A 219 0.35 12.27 4.66
C LEU A 219 1.49 11.28 4.96
N VAL A 220 1.19 9.99 5.11
CA VAL A 220 2.22 8.95 5.22
C VAL A 220 2.93 8.78 3.89
N ASP A 221 2.18 8.68 2.79
CA ASP A 221 2.73 8.53 1.44
C ASP A 221 3.63 9.72 1.09
N LYS A 222 3.18 10.96 1.35
CA LYS A 222 4.01 12.16 1.17
C LYS A 222 5.28 12.17 2.00
N ALA A 223 5.23 11.66 3.24
CA ALA A 223 6.42 11.58 4.08
C ALA A 223 7.47 10.61 3.51
N ILE A 224 7.01 9.46 3.00
CA ILE A 224 7.86 8.43 2.38
C ILE A 224 8.43 8.94 1.05
N GLN A 225 7.59 9.48 0.18
CA GLN A 225 8.01 10.04 -1.11
C GLN A 225 9.06 11.14 -0.94
N GLU A 226 8.85 12.06 0.02
CA GLU A 226 9.83 13.12 0.30
C GLU A 226 11.16 12.56 0.80
N TYR A 227 11.14 11.46 1.57
CA TYR A 227 12.37 10.80 2.01
C TYR A 227 13.10 10.15 0.84
N ASN A 228 12.35 9.46 -0.03
CA ASN A 228 12.86 8.79 -1.21
C ASN A 228 13.36 9.77 -2.28
N ARG A 229 12.87 11.02 -2.28
CA ARG A 229 13.23 12.05 -3.26
C ARG A 229 14.68 12.54 -3.17
N VAL A 230 15.30 12.46 -1.99
CA VAL A 230 16.61 13.08 -1.70
C VAL A 230 17.75 12.47 -2.54
N GLU A 231 17.55 11.33 -3.20
CA GLU A 231 18.58 10.64 -3.99
C GLU A 231 18.18 10.26 -5.42
N LEU A 232 17.32 11.03 -6.11
CA LEU A 232 17.43 11.01 -7.57
C LEU A 232 18.64 11.87 -7.94
N PRO A 233 19.79 11.30 -8.34
CA PRO A 233 20.87 12.12 -8.86
C PRO A 233 20.31 12.96 -10.00
N SER A 234 20.63 14.25 -9.95
CA SER A 234 20.43 15.15 -11.08
C SER A 234 21.35 14.66 -12.19
N ASN A 235 20.82 13.81 -13.07
CA ASN A 235 21.43 13.51 -14.36
C ASN A 235 21.15 14.66 -15.32
#